data_AF-A0AAV2RDV7-F1
#
_entry.id   AF-A0AAV2RDV7-F1
#
_cell.length_a   1.000
_cell.length_b   1.000
_cell.length_c   1.000
_cell.angle_alpha   90.00
_cell.angle_beta   90.00
_cell.angle_gamma   90.00
#
_symmetry.space_group_name_H-M   'P 1'
#
loop_
_entity.id
_entity.type
_entity.pdbx_description
1 polymer ?
#
loop_
_entity_poly.entity_id
_entity_poly.type
_entity_poly.pdbx_seq_one_letter_code
_entity_poly.pdbx_strand_id
1 'polypeptide(L)'
;SILQGIYNYYVSFDLSTKKWKIIDFKLGIEIAQTIKSDIINGALFPVGRQYWRLLNPICGQEVNHVLELCFTACDLDQFTCSDGDCIPIVERCDFKANCNDFSDEENCNILSKPSGYAKHISPNSNLSVEFNILRFPSIGDTENNFEVEF
;
A
#
# COMPACT_ATOMS: atom_id res chain seq x y z
N SER A 1 2.07 13.98 17.40
CA SER A 1 2.12 12.52 17.52
C SER A 1 3.11 11.98 16.51
N ILE A 2 4.00 11.07 16.90
CA ILE A 2 5.07 10.53 16.06
C ILE A 2 4.79 9.03 15.90
N LEU A 3 4.71 8.55 14.66
CA LEU A 3 4.72 7.12 14.36
C LEU A 3 6.19 6.72 14.10
N GLN A 4 6.71 5.80 14.90
CA GLN A 4 8.09 5.28 14.78
C GLN A 4 8.03 3.88 14.17
N GLY A 5 8.59 3.71 12.97
CA GLY A 5 8.87 2.39 12.41
C GLY A 5 10.21 1.86 12.94
N ILE A 6 10.47 0.57 12.79
CA ILE A 6 11.71 -0.12 13.24
C ILE A 6 12.94 0.24 12.37
N TYR A 7 12.80 1.17 11.43
CA TYR A 7 13.88 1.75 10.65
C TYR A 7 14.05 3.23 11.02
N ASN A 8 15.20 3.83 10.66
CA ASN A 8 15.64 5.18 11.06
C ASN A 8 14.77 6.33 10.53
N TYR A 9 13.45 6.18 10.41
CA TYR A 9 12.54 7.14 9.81
C TYR A 9 11.36 7.41 10.76
N TYR A 10 10.87 8.64 10.74
CA TYR A 10 9.63 9.00 11.44
C TYR A 10 8.72 9.83 10.55
N VAL A 11 7.42 9.74 10.82
CA VAL A 11 6.40 10.49 10.09
C VAL A 11 5.96 11.70 10.91
N SER A 12 5.91 12.88 10.29
CA SER A 12 5.49 14.13 10.95
C SER A 12 4.58 14.97 10.06
N PHE A 13 3.68 15.75 10.67
CA PHE A 13 2.75 16.62 9.95
C PHE A 13 3.26 18.06 9.94
N ASP A 14 3.31 18.67 8.75
CA ASP A 14 3.68 20.06 8.56
C ASP A 14 2.43 20.94 8.45
N LEU A 15 2.21 21.79 9.45
CA LEU A 15 1.06 22.70 9.53
C LEU A 15 1.05 23.77 8.43
N SER A 16 2.20 24.13 7.88
CA SER A 16 2.31 25.18 6.85
C SER A 16 1.89 24.67 5.48
N THR A 17 2.32 23.46 5.14
CA THR A 17 2.03 22.82 3.84
C THR A 17 0.80 21.92 3.88
N LYS A 18 0.30 21.60 5.09
CA LYS A 18 -0.78 20.62 5.34
C LYS A 18 -0.47 19.25 4.75
N LYS A 19 0.78 18.80 4.91
CA LYS A 19 1.27 17.52 4.38
C LYS A 19 1.96 16.71 5.45
N TRP A 20 1.91 15.39 5.30
CA TRP A 20 2.78 14.51 6.07
C TRP A 20 4.12 14.35 5.38
N LYS A 21 5.16 14.17 6.20
CA LYS A 21 6.56 14.06 5.81
C LYS A 21 7.17 12.83 6.43
N ILE A 22 7.94 12.09 5.65
CA ILE A 22 8.83 11.03 6.12
C ILE A 22 10.22 11.64 6.25
N ILE A 23 10.79 11.55 7.44
CA ILE A 23 12.07 12.17 7.77
C ILE A 23 13.04 11.08 8.22
N ASP A 24 14.26 11.11 7.70
CA ASP A 24 15.36 10.29 8.19
C ASP A 24 15.83 10.84 9.54
N PHE A 25 15.69 10.04 10.60
CA PHE A 25 16.06 10.38 11.97
C PHE A 25 17.57 10.63 12.13
N LYS A 26 18.42 9.91 11.39
CA LYS A 26 19.87 10.05 11.50
C LYS A 26 20.38 11.31 10.80
N LEU A 27 19.80 11.62 9.65
CA LEU A 27 20.24 12.73 8.81
C LEU A 27 19.43 14.02 9.03
N GLY A 28 18.23 13.93 9.59
CA GLY A 28 17.32 15.07 9.77
C GLY A 28 16.74 15.61 8.45
N ILE A 29 16.77 14.80 7.39
CA ILE A 29 16.34 15.22 6.04
C ILE A 29 14.96 14.65 5.70
N GLU A 30 14.16 15.44 4.99
CA GLU A 30 12.86 15.03 4.47
C GLU A 30 13.04 14.13 3.25
N ILE A 31 12.63 12.87 3.35
CA ILE A 31 12.77 11.87 2.29
C ILE A 31 11.58 11.92 1.34
N ALA A 32 10.38 12.06 1.87
CA ALA A 32 9.15 12.05 1.08
C ALA A 32 8.04 12.87 1.76
N GLN A 33 7.07 13.31 0.96
CA GLN A 33 5.87 13.99 1.45
C GLN A 33 4.61 13.54 0.72
N THR A 34 3.45 13.65 1.36
CA THR A 34 2.16 13.32 0.72
C THR A 34 1.87 14.22 -0.48
N ILE A 35 1.24 13.64 -1.51
CA ILE A 35 0.87 14.38 -2.74
C ILE A 35 -0.40 15.21 -2.52
N LYS A 36 -1.43 14.62 -1.90
CA LYS A 36 -2.70 15.30 -1.60
C LYS A 36 -2.60 15.99 -0.23
N SER A 37 -3.18 17.19 -0.15
CA SER A 37 -3.37 17.97 1.09
C SER A 37 -4.56 17.53 1.91
N ASP A 38 -5.39 16.66 1.34
CA ASP A 38 -6.77 16.44 1.77
C ASP A 38 -6.84 15.33 2.81
N ILE A 39 -6.14 15.58 3.92
CA ILE A 39 -6.64 15.08 5.19
C ILE A 39 -7.73 16.05 5.59
N ILE A 40 -8.96 15.60 5.31
CA ILE A 40 -10.20 16.22 5.70
C ILE A 40 -10.09 16.50 7.20
N ASN A 41 -9.86 17.76 7.58
CA ASN A 41 -9.76 18.25 8.96
C ASN A 41 -8.42 18.07 9.72
N GLY A 42 -7.26 18.18 9.07
CA GLY A 42 -6.02 18.66 9.72
C GLY A 42 -5.47 17.90 10.95
N ALA A 43 -5.99 16.73 11.29
CA ALA A 43 -5.60 15.94 12.45
C ALA A 43 -5.90 14.42 12.31
N LEU A 44 -6.01 13.90 11.09
CA LEU A 44 -6.03 12.45 10.87
C LEU A 44 -4.63 11.98 10.48
N PHE A 45 -4.21 10.86 11.08
CA PHE A 45 -2.98 10.16 10.70
C PHE A 45 -3.03 9.77 9.22
N PRO A 46 -1.89 9.62 8.52
CA PRO A 46 -1.87 9.26 7.10
C PRO A 46 -2.13 7.75 6.92
N VAL A 47 -3.23 7.26 7.49
CA VAL A 47 -3.65 5.85 7.48
C VAL A 47 -4.14 5.41 6.11
N GLY A 48 -4.26 4.11 5.91
CA GLY A 48 -4.61 3.52 4.63
C GLY A 48 -3.54 3.72 3.58
N ARG A 49 -3.92 3.62 2.30
CA ARG A 49 -3.03 3.77 1.15
C ARG A 49 -2.88 5.24 0.79
N GLN A 50 -1.65 5.72 0.86
CA GLN A 50 -1.30 7.11 0.64
C GLN A 50 -0.21 7.23 -0.42
N TYR A 51 -0.28 8.29 -1.22
CA TYR A 51 0.71 8.59 -2.24
C TYR A 51 1.74 9.60 -1.74
N TRP A 52 3.01 9.20 -1.82
CA TRP A 52 4.15 9.96 -1.33
C TRP A 52 5.10 10.28 -2.48
N ARG A 53 5.45 11.55 -2.63
CA ARG A 53 6.46 11.99 -3.59
C ARG A 53 7.82 12.01 -2.90
N LEU A 54 8.79 11.31 -3.48
CA LEU A 54 10.17 11.35 -3.05
C LEU A 54 10.80 12.71 -3.29
N LEU A 55 11.48 13.23 -2.29
CA LEU A 55 12.32 14.42 -2.35
C LEU A 55 13.81 14.06 -2.37
N ASN A 56 14.14 12.87 -1.88
CA ASN A 56 15.48 12.29 -1.90
C ASN A 56 15.43 10.86 -2.45
N PRO A 57 16.48 10.40 -3.17
CA PRO A 57 16.50 9.06 -3.72
C PRO A 57 16.58 8.00 -2.62
N ILE A 58 15.83 6.91 -2.76
CA ILE A 58 15.81 5.79 -1.81
C ILE A 58 15.68 4.46 -2.55
N CYS A 59 16.48 3.46 -2.18
CA CYS A 59 16.39 2.10 -2.74
C CYS A 59 16.35 2.03 -4.28
N GLY A 60 17.14 2.86 -4.97
CA GLY A 60 17.17 2.93 -6.44
C GLY A 60 16.03 3.72 -7.08
N GLN A 61 15.12 4.29 -6.29
CA GLN A 61 14.10 5.22 -6.77
C GLN A 61 14.63 6.65 -6.79
N GLU A 62 14.33 7.37 -7.87
CA GLU A 62 14.77 8.75 -8.08
C GLU A 62 13.86 9.77 -7.39
N VAL A 63 14.36 11.01 -7.28
CA VAL A 63 13.56 12.15 -6.81
C VAL A 63 12.33 12.34 -7.69
N ASN A 64 11.23 12.76 -7.10
CA ASN A 64 9.89 12.90 -7.69
C ASN A 64 9.16 11.59 -8.00
N HIS A 65 9.79 10.43 -7.82
CA HIS A 65 9.07 9.16 -7.90
C HIS A 65 7.93 9.12 -6.86
N VAL A 66 6.82 8.49 -7.23
CA VAL A 66 5.61 8.41 -6.41
C VAL A 66 5.49 7.00 -5.84
N LEU A 67 5.56 6.90 -4.52
CA LEU A 67 5.35 5.65 -3.79
C LEU A 67 3.94 5.61 -3.24
N GLU A 68 3.29 4.46 -3.38
CA GLU A 68 2.07 4.14 -2.66
C GLU A 68 2.45 3.37 -1.39
N LEU A 69 2.16 3.94 -0.23
CA LEU A 69 2.51 3.36 1.07
C LEU A 69 1.24 3.18 1.89
N CYS A 70 1.10 2.01 2.52
CA CYS A 70 0.02 1.72 3.44
C CYS A 70 0.50 1.88 4.89
N PHE A 71 -0.15 2.76 5.66
CA PHE A 71 0.17 3.00 7.08
C PHE A 71 -0.90 2.42 8.04
N THR A 72 -1.72 1.50 7.55
CA THR A 72 -2.62 0.68 8.36
C THR A 72 -2.17 -0.78 8.28
N ALA A 73 -2.15 -1.45 9.43
CA ALA A 73 -2.06 -2.90 9.52
C ALA A 73 -3.44 -3.46 9.86
N CYS A 74 -3.97 -4.32 8.98
CA CYS A 74 -5.16 -5.14 9.24
C CYS A 74 -4.73 -6.59 9.52
N ASP A 75 -5.65 -7.43 9.97
CA ASP A 75 -5.36 -8.85 10.18
C ASP A 75 -5.06 -9.58 8.86
N LEU A 76 -4.42 -10.76 8.94
CA LEU A 76 -3.97 -11.53 7.76
C LEU A 76 -5.10 -11.97 6.83
N ASP A 77 -6.32 -12.12 7.35
CA ASP A 77 -7.52 -12.48 6.62
C ASP A 77 -8.38 -11.26 6.22
N GLN A 78 -7.80 -10.06 6.32
CA GLN A 78 -8.46 -8.80 6.00
C GLN A 78 -7.74 -8.03 4.89
N PHE A 79 -8.53 -7.42 4.03
CA PHE A 79 -8.11 -6.40 3.08
C PHE A 79 -8.12 -5.02 3.74
N THR A 80 -7.12 -4.20 3.45
CA THR A 80 -7.06 -2.80 3.91
C THR A 80 -7.56 -1.87 2.81
N CYS A 81 -8.59 -1.08 3.09
CA CYS A 81 -9.10 -0.03 2.22
C CYS A 81 -8.09 1.14 2.07
N SER A 82 -8.23 1.99 1.05
CA SER A 82 -7.31 3.12 0.83
C SER A 82 -7.48 4.20 1.92
N ASP A 83 -8.66 4.30 2.53
CA ASP A 83 -8.95 5.14 3.69
C ASP A 83 -8.45 4.55 5.03
N GLY A 84 -8.03 3.28 5.02
CA GLY A 84 -7.49 2.59 6.18
C GLY A 84 -8.50 1.74 6.95
N ASP A 85 -9.73 1.59 6.47
CA ASP A 85 -10.67 0.60 7.02
C ASP A 85 -10.21 -0.84 6.68
N CYS A 86 -10.67 -1.81 7.46
CA CYS A 86 -10.39 -3.23 7.26
C CYS A 86 -11.69 -3.97 6.95
N ILE A 87 -11.68 -4.77 5.88
CA ILE A 87 -12.79 -5.67 5.52
C ILE A 87 -12.24 -7.10 5.38
N PRO A 88 -13.06 -8.16 5.53
CA PRO A 88 -12.64 -9.53 5.21
C PRO A 88 -12.11 -9.64 3.77
N ILE A 89 -11.02 -10.39 3.56
CA ILE A 89 -10.40 -10.54 2.23
C ILE A 89 -11.35 -11.15 1.18
N VAL A 90 -12.35 -11.90 1.63
CA VAL A 90 -13.41 -12.49 0.77
C VAL A 90 -14.36 -11.45 0.19
N GLU A 91 -14.37 -10.23 0.74
CA GLU A 91 -15.17 -9.09 0.28
C GLU A 91 -14.39 -8.22 -0.72
N ARG A 92 -13.12 -8.54 -1.04
CA ARG A 92 -12.36 -7.86 -2.10
C ARG A 92 -12.76 -8.39 -3.47
N CYS A 93 -13.04 -7.49 -4.42
CA CYS A 93 -13.43 -7.82 -5.78
C CYS A 93 -14.69 -8.71 -5.87
N ASP A 94 -15.65 -8.48 -4.97
CA ASP A 94 -16.91 -9.22 -4.90
C ASP A 94 -18.08 -8.52 -5.63
N PHE A 95 -17.78 -7.43 -6.36
CA PHE A 95 -18.71 -6.55 -7.06
C PHE A 95 -19.64 -5.74 -6.15
N LYS A 96 -19.34 -5.68 -4.86
CA LYS A 96 -20.06 -4.86 -3.88
C LYS A 96 -19.05 -3.91 -3.24
N ALA A 97 -19.47 -2.66 -3.06
CA ALA A 97 -18.67 -1.71 -2.31
C ALA A 97 -18.76 -2.02 -0.80
N ASN A 98 -17.68 -2.54 -0.24
CA ASN A 98 -17.54 -2.85 1.18
C ASN A 98 -16.64 -1.83 1.88
N CYS A 99 -15.64 -1.27 1.19
CA CYS A 99 -14.92 -0.09 1.67
C CYS A 99 -15.75 1.20 1.50
N ASN A 100 -15.61 2.16 2.41
CA ASN A 100 -16.26 3.47 2.28
C ASN A 100 -15.73 4.28 1.08
N ASP A 101 -14.50 3.99 0.66
CA ASP A 101 -13.81 4.61 -0.47
C ASP A 101 -13.86 3.77 -1.77
N PHE A 102 -14.61 2.66 -1.78
CA PHE A 102 -14.76 1.73 -2.92
C PHE A 102 -13.48 1.01 -3.36
N SER A 103 -12.41 1.11 -2.58
CA SER A 103 -11.09 0.63 -2.98
C SER A 103 -10.92 -0.89 -2.94
N ASP A 104 -11.89 -1.61 -2.38
CA ASP A 104 -12.02 -3.07 -2.47
C ASP A 104 -12.33 -3.56 -3.88
N GLU A 105 -12.90 -2.70 -4.72
CA GLU A 105 -13.27 -3.00 -6.11
C GLU A 105 -12.29 -2.40 -7.14
N GLU A 106 -11.17 -1.85 -6.66
CA GLU A 106 -10.08 -1.31 -7.50
C GLU A 106 -9.03 -2.39 -7.84
N ASN A 107 -8.44 -2.29 -9.05
CA ASN A 107 -7.42 -3.22 -9.55
C ASN A 107 -7.82 -4.71 -9.56
N CYS A 108 -9.11 -4.98 -9.66
CA CYS A 108 -9.64 -6.34 -9.81
C CYS A 108 -9.37 -6.89 -11.21
N ASN A 109 -8.29 -7.65 -11.36
CA ASN A 109 -8.02 -8.40 -12.58
C ASN A 109 -8.96 -9.60 -12.68
N ILE A 110 -10.09 -9.42 -13.39
CA ILE A 110 -11.00 -10.52 -13.67
C ILE A 110 -10.34 -11.44 -14.70
N LEU A 111 -9.79 -12.56 -14.24
CA LEU A 111 -9.30 -13.61 -15.12
C LEU A 111 -10.50 -14.24 -15.85
N SER A 112 -10.80 -13.73 -17.05
CA SER A 112 -11.75 -14.39 -17.94
C SER A 112 -11.15 -15.72 -18.40
N LYS A 113 -11.82 -16.83 -18.04
CA LYS A 113 -11.39 -18.16 -18.48
C LYS A 113 -11.63 -18.25 -19.99
N PRO A 114 -10.61 -18.49 -20.82
CA PRO A 114 -10.81 -18.63 -22.25
C PRO A 114 -11.67 -19.87 -22.55
N SER A 115 -12.44 -19.81 -23.64
CA SER A 115 -13.21 -20.95 -24.14
C SER A 115 -12.30 -22.16 -24.37
N GLY A 116 -12.50 -23.24 -23.62
CA GLY A 116 -11.65 -24.44 -23.65
C GLY A 116 -10.69 -24.58 -22.46
N TYR A 117 -10.69 -23.65 -21.50
CA TYR A 117 -9.96 -23.82 -20.24
C TYR A 117 -10.46 -25.07 -19.49
N ALA A 118 -9.59 -26.07 -19.38
CA ALA A 118 -9.82 -27.26 -18.58
C ALA A 118 -8.87 -27.23 -17.38
N LYS A 119 -9.42 -27.12 -16.15
CA LYS A 119 -8.63 -27.04 -14.91
C LYS A 119 -7.65 -28.20 -14.69
N HIS A 120 -7.88 -29.33 -15.36
CA HIS A 120 -7.08 -30.54 -15.28
C HIS A 120 -6.01 -30.64 -16.38
N ILE A 121 -5.94 -29.66 -17.28
CA ILE A 121 -5.00 -29.65 -18.40
C ILE A 121 -4.17 -28.37 -18.26
N SER A 122 -2.85 -28.53 -18.16
CA SER A 122 -1.94 -27.38 -18.20
C SER A 122 -2.14 -26.61 -19.50
N PRO A 123 -2.22 -25.27 -19.48
CA PRO A 123 -2.34 -24.47 -20.70
C PRO A 123 -1.23 -24.82 -21.70
N ASN A 124 -1.57 -25.03 -22.96
CA ASN A 124 -0.62 -25.34 -24.04
C ASN A 124 0.13 -24.10 -24.57
N SER A 125 0.13 -22.99 -23.82
CA SER A 125 0.73 -21.71 -24.20
C SER A 125 1.68 -21.23 -23.11
N ASN A 126 2.73 -20.48 -23.50
CA ASN A 126 3.55 -19.75 -22.55
C ASN A 126 2.67 -18.75 -21.79
N LEU A 127 2.45 -19.03 -20.50
CA LEU A 127 1.70 -18.19 -19.58
C LEU A 127 2.69 -17.21 -18.93
N SER A 128 2.48 -15.92 -19.12
CA SER A 128 3.14 -14.87 -18.34
C SER A 128 2.12 -14.29 -17.39
N VAL A 129 2.44 -14.28 -16.09
CA VAL A 129 1.61 -13.69 -15.04
C VAL A 129 2.36 -12.52 -14.45
N GLU A 130 1.71 -11.37 -14.37
CA GLU A 130 2.20 -10.17 -13.69
C GLU A 130 1.33 -9.93 -12.47
N PHE A 131 1.96 -9.63 -11.34
CA PHE A 131 1.30 -9.36 -10.07
C PHE A 131 1.87 -8.08 -9.46
N ASN A 132 0.99 -7.29 -8.86
CA ASN A 132 1.36 -6.07 -8.14
C ASN A 132 1.31 -6.40 -6.65
N ILE A 133 2.44 -6.28 -5.95
CA ILE A 133 2.46 -6.42 -4.49
C ILE A 133 1.84 -5.15 -3.91
N LEU A 134 0.74 -5.30 -3.16
CA LEU A 134 0.03 -4.20 -2.52
C LEU A 134 0.70 -3.79 -1.21
N ARG A 135 1.11 -4.76 -0.39
CA ARG A 135 1.87 -4.51 0.85
C ARG A 135 2.59 -5.75 1.36
N PHE A 136 3.43 -5.52 2.36
CA PHE A 136 4.09 -6.55 3.18
C PHE A 136 3.50 -6.52 4.59
N PRO A 137 2.52 -7.38 4.94
CA PRO A 137 1.89 -7.38 6.26
C PRO A 137 2.87 -7.70 7.39
N SER A 138 3.82 -8.61 7.12
CA SER A 138 4.84 -9.02 8.09
C SER A 138 6.18 -9.28 7.39
N ILE A 139 7.26 -8.95 8.09
CA ILE A 139 8.64 -9.24 7.69
C ILE A 139 9.32 -9.89 8.90
N GLY A 140 9.67 -11.17 8.78
CA GLY A 140 10.32 -11.95 9.83
C GLY A 140 11.84 -11.84 9.74
N ASP A 141 12.45 -11.04 10.62
CA ASP A 141 13.91 -10.83 10.64
C ASP A 141 14.72 -12.08 11.03
N THR A 142 14.12 -13.02 11.77
CA THR A 142 14.81 -14.24 12.26
C THR A 142 14.57 -15.45 11.37
N GLU A 143 13.44 -15.48 10.66
CA GLU A 143 13.02 -16.61 9.82
C GLU A 143 13.33 -16.37 8.33
N ASN A 144 13.80 -15.17 7.96
CA ASN A 144 14.02 -14.74 6.57
C ASN A 144 12.78 -14.95 5.68
N ASN A 145 11.59 -14.76 6.24
CA ASN A 145 10.32 -14.79 5.52
C ASN A 145 9.68 -13.40 5.49
N PHE A 146 8.83 -13.20 4.51
CA PHE A 146 7.97 -12.03 4.43
C PHE A 146 6.64 -12.47 3.83
N GLU A 147 5.56 -11.89 4.33
CA GLU A 147 4.24 -12.09 3.78
C GLU A 147 3.94 -10.95 2.81
N VAL A 148 3.19 -11.25 1.75
CA VAL A 148 2.77 -10.27 0.74
C VAL A 148 1.28 -10.37 0.51
N GLU A 149 0.67 -9.20 0.31
CA GLU A 149 -0.66 -9.06 -0.25
C GLU A 149 -0.52 -8.59 -1.70
N PHE A 150 -1.34 -9.13 -2.60
CA PHE A 150 -1.36 -8.85 -4.04
C PHE A 150 -2.76 -8.47 -4.53
#